data_AF-A0A7M5WJL6-F1
#
_entry.id   AF-A0A7M5WJL6-F1
#
_cell.length_a   1.000
_cell.length_b   1.000
_cell.length_c   1.000
_cell.angle_alpha   90.00
_cell.angle_beta   90.00
_cell.angle_gamma   90.00
#
_symmetry.space_group_name_H-M   'P 1'
#
loop_
_entity.id
_entity.type
_entity.pdbx_description
1 polymer ?
#
loop_
_entity_poly.entity_id
_entity_poly.type
_entity_poly.pdbx_seq_one_letter_code
_entity_poly.pdbx_strand_id
1 'polypeptide(L)'
;MRASNWNKHDTNYDYDSIMHYGSRYFTKNGGLTIQTKNSADQTRIGKRSGFSETDKIQINRMYCQGSTCADKDSRCSGWTSYCRTNNFVKTNCKKTCSLC
;
A
#
# COMPACT_ATOMS: atom_id res chain seq x y z
N MET A 1 31.61 4.99 -0.05
CA MET A 1 30.53 3.98 -0.23
C MET A 1 29.31 4.72 -0.77
N ARG A 2 28.85 4.41 -1.99
CA ARG A 2 27.66 5.04 -2.55
C ARG A 2 26.45 4.57 -1.75
N ALA A 3 25.74 5.49 -1.10
CA ALA A 3 24.44 5.17 -0.52
C ALA A 3 23.55 4.63 -1.65
N SER A 4 22.99 3.44 -1.46
CA SER A 4 21.94 2.93 -2.33
C SER A 4 20.77 3.92 -2.31
N ASN A 5 20.08 4.08 -3.44
CA ASN A 5 18.82 4.83 -3.54
C ASN A 5 17.67 4.08 -2.82
N TRP A 6 17.89 3.69 -1.57
CA TRP A 6 16.90 3.08 -0.70
C TRP A 6 16.01 4.17 -0.12
N ASN A 7 14.72 4.11 -0.41
CA ASN A 7 13.71 5.00 0.13
C ASN A 7 12.66 4.17 0.89
N LYS A 8 12.48 4.47 2.18
CA LYS A 8 11.46 3.85 3.04
C LYS A 8 10.09 4.52 2.94
N HIS A 9 9.95 5.52 2.08
CA HIS A 9 8.75 6.35 1.88
C HIS A 9 8.12 6.82 3.19
N ASP A 10 8.94 7.27 4.15
CA ASP A 10 8.52 7.74 5.49
C ASP A 10 7.61 6.75 6.24
N THR A 11 8.00 5.48 6.26
CA THR A 11 7.34 4.42 7.04
C THR A 11 8.31 3.72 7.99
N ASN A 12 7.76 3.06 9.00
CA ASN A 12 8.52 2.24 9.96
C ASN A 12 8.70 0.81 9.44
N TYR A 13 9.58 0.03 10.10
CA TYR A 13 9.74 -1.39 9.80
C TYR A 13 8.44 -2.13 10.16
N ASP A 14 7.89 -2.87 9.20
CA ASP A 14 6.63 -3.58 9.35
C ASP A 14 6.86 -5.10 9.40
N TYR A 15 6.67 -5.69 10.57
CA TYR A 15 6.74 -7.15 10.76
C TYR A 15 5.60 -7.88 10.06
N ASP A 16 4.44 -7.24 9.88
CA ASP A 16 3.26 -7.83 9.24
C ASP A 16 3.27 -7.67 7.71
N SER A 17 4.28 -6.99 7.16
CA SER A 17 4.42 -6.80 5.71
C SER A 17 4.42 -8.15 4.98
N ILE A 18 3.72 -8.20 3.84
CA ILE A 18 3.71 -9.39 2.96
C ILE A 18 5.12 -9.70 2.42
N MET A 19 5.98 -8.67 2.37
CA MET A 19 7.36 -8.76 1.93
C MET A 19 8.29 -9.32 3.02
N HIS A 20 7.85 -9.39 4.28
CA HIS A 20 8.67 -9.93 5.35
C HIS A 20 8.73 -11.46 5.28
N TYR A 21 9.94 -12.02 5.33
CA TYR A 21 10.13 -13.47 5.38
C TYR A 21 9.63 -14.08 6.70
N GLY A 22 9.24 -15.37 6.64
CA GLY A 22 8.85 -16.11 7.84
C GLY A 22 10.05 -16.53 8.68
N SER A 23 9.80 -16.86 9.94
CA SER A 23 10.83 -17.10 10.96
C SER A 23 11.77 -18.29 10.69
N ARG A 24 11.37 -19.24 9.86
CA ARG A 24 12.12 -20.47 9.53
C ARG A 24 12.48 -20.58 8.05
N TYR A 25 12.33 -19.50 7.28
CA TYR A 25 12.63 -19.55 5.84
C TYR A 25 14.11 -19.90 5.63
N PHE A 26 14.39 -20.82 4.71
CA PHE A 26 15.73 -21.31 4.35
C PHE A 26 16.51 -22.03 5.48
N THR A 27 15.84 -22.45 6.56
CA THR A 27 16.50 -23.26 7.60
C THR A 27 16.84 -24.67 7.10
N LYS A 28 17.97 -25.23 7.55
CA LYS A 28 18.35 -26.64 7.29
C LYS A 28 18.06 -27.57 8.46
N ASN A 29 17.92 -27.03 9.67
CA ASN A 29 17.80 -27.77 10.92
C ASN A 29 16.45 -27.50 11.65
N GLY A 30 15.50 -26.84 10.99
CA GLY A 30 14.20 -26.47 11.56
C GLY A 30 14.25 -25.31 12.56
N GLY A 31 15.45 -24.80 12.88
CA GLY A 31 15.66 -23.65 13.75
C GLY A 31 15.15 -22.35 13.13
N LEU A 32 14.95 -21.34 13.99
CA LEU A 32 14.63 -19.98 13.55
C LEU A 32 15.84 -19.41 12.78
N THR A 33 15.59 -18.87 11.60
CA THR A 33 16.55 -18.11 10.80
C THR A 33 16.33 -16.61 10.94
N ILE A 34 15.12 -16.19 11.32
CA ILE A 34 14.77 -14.81 11.63
C ILE A 34 14.10 -14.77 13.01
N GLN A 35 14.80 -14.16 13.96
CA GLN A 35 14.31 -13.93 15.31
C GLN A 35 14.07 -12.44 15.52
N THR A 36 12.83 -12.09 15.87
CA THR A 36 12.45 -10.72 16.23
C THR A 36 13.09 -10.32 17.56
N LYS A 37 13.43 -9.02 17.72
CA LYS A 37 14.05 -8.52 18.96
C LYS A 37 13.10 -8.61 20.15
N ASN A 38 11.83 -8.28 19.93
CA ASN A 38 10.77 -8.47 20.89
C ASN A 38 10.06 -9.79 20.56
N SER A 39 10.07 -10.74 21.50
CA SER A 39 9.47 -12.06 21.30
C SER A 39 7.97 -12.02 21.01
N ALA A 40 7.26 -10.97 21.45
CA ALA A 40 5.85 -10.78 21.14
C ALA A 40 5.59 -10.58 19.64
N ASP A 41 6.57 -10.09 18.88
CA ASP A 41 6.45 -9.84 17.45
C ASP A 41 6.78 -11.09 16.61
N GLN A 42 7.25 -12.18 17.22
CA GLN A 42 7.75 -13.35 16.50
C GLN A 42 6.67 -14.03 15.63
N THR A 43 5.40 -13.91 16.02
CA THR A 43 4.24 -14.47 15.31
C THR A 43 3.67 -13.54 14.22
N ARG A 44 4.20 -12.31 14.14
CA ARG A 44 3.80 -11.30 13.15
C ARG A 44 4.52 -11.49 11.82
N ILE A 45 5.74 -12.01 11.82
CA ILE A 45 6.53 -12.16 10.59
C ILE A 45 6.06 -13.30 9.69
N GLY A 46 6.16 -13.11 8.37
CA GLY A 46 5.83 -14.13 7.37
C GLY A 46 4.35 -14.23 7.01
N LYS A 47 3.55 -13.17 7.23
CA LYS A 47 2.14 -13.14 6.81
C LYS A 47 2.01 -13.18 5.28
N ARG A 48 0.99 -13.89 4.80
CA ARG A 48 0.69 -14.05 3.36
C ARG A 48 -0.78 -13.80 3.01
N SER A 49 -1.57 -13.31 3.96
CA SER A 49 -3.00 -13.07 3.79
C SER A 49 -3.34 -11.82 2.97
N GLY A 50 -2.36 -10.95 2.72
CA GLY A 50 -2.54 -9.72 1.95
C GLY A 50 -1.56 -8.64 2.38
N PHE A 51 -1.72 -7.44 1.80
CA PHE A 51 -0.92 -6.27 2.13
C PHE A 51 -1.23 -5.75 3.54
N SER A 52 -0.16 -5.46 4.29
CA SER A 52 -0.24 -4.63 5.50
C SER A 52 -0.64 -3.19 5.15
N GLU A 53 -0.94 -2.38 6.15
CA GLU A 53 -1.20 -0.96 5.92
C GLU A 53 0.05 -0.22 5.43
N THR A 54 1.23 -0.60 5.95
CA THR A 54 2.50 -0.01 5.53
C THR A 54 2.81 -0.32 4.07
N ASP A 55 2.56 -1.55 3.61
CA ASP A 55 2.73 -1.94 2.20
C ASP A 55 1.89 -1.04 1.29
N LYS A 56 0.61 -0.82 1.62
CA LYS A 56 -0.29 0.06 0.85
C LYS A 56 0.22 1.49 0.84
N ILE A 57 0.65 2.02 1.98
CA ILE A 57 1.19 3.38 2.08
C ILE A 57 2.43 3.53 1.20
N GLN A 58 3.38 2.61 1.26
CA GLN A 58 4.60 2.68 0.45
C GLN A 58 4.29 2.61 -1.05
N ILE A 59 3.43 1.68 -1.49
CA ILE A 59 3.03 1.55 -2.89
C ILE A 59 2.29 2.81 -3.36
N ASN A 60 1.34 3.32 -2.58
CA ASN A 60 0.59 4.53 -2.92
C ASN A 60 1.49 5.77 -2.96
N ARG A 61 2.48 5.88 -2.06
CA ARG A 61 3.47 6.97 -2.10
C ARG A 61 4.38 6.88 -3.32
N MET A 62 4.67 5.68 -3.83
CA MET A 62 5.49 5.50 -5.02
C MET A 62 4.73 5.78 -6.32
N TYR A 63 3.47 5.34 -6.42
CA TYR A 63 2.75 5.32 -7.71
C TYR A 63 1.46 6.16 -7.74
N CYS A 64 0.89 6.52 -6.60
CA CYS A 64 -0.44 7.17 -6.51
C CYS A 64 -0.37 8.66 -6.12
N GLN A 65 0.82 9.23 -5.88
CA GLN A 65 0.94 10.66 -5.56
C GLN A 65 0.55 11.60 -6.74
N GLY A 66 0.46 11.08 -7.97
CA GLY A 66 -0.08 11.81 -9.13
C GLY A 66 -1.56 11.53 -9.42
N SER A 67 -2.19 10.59 -8.72
CA SER A 67 -3.62 10.32 -8.81
C SER A 67 -4.32 10.95 -7.62
N THR A 68 -4.36 12.28 -7.56
CA THR A 68 -5.29 12.93 -6.64
C THR A 68 -6.68 12.44 -7.01
N CYS A 69 -7.28 11.63 -6.15
CA CYS A 69 -8.69 11.29 -6.29
C CYS A 69 -9.48 12.55 -5.97
N ALA A 70 -9.63 13.36 -7.00
CA ALA A 70 -10.19 14.69 -6.93
C ALA A 70 -11.06 14.91 -8.14
N ASP A 71 -12.13 15.65 -7.91
CA ASP A 71 -12.92 16.21 -8.98
C ASP A 71 -12.18 17.41 -9.55
N LYS A 72 -12.04 17.44 -10.87
CA LYS A 72 -11.44 18.51 -11.65
C LYS A 72 -12.43 19.63 -11.96
N ASP A 73 -13.73 19.36 -11.82
CA ASP A 73 -14.80 20.34 -12.02
C ASP A 73 -15.57 20.57 -10.72
N SER A 74 -15.77 21.84 -10.36
CA SER A 74 -16.53 22.25 -9.17
C SER A 74 -17.99 21.76 -9.17
N ARG A 75 -18.56 21.45 -10.35
CA ARG A 75 -19.96 21.04 -10.51
C ARG A 75 -20.18 19.54 -10.37
N CYS A 76 -19.12 18.77 -10.11
CA CYS A 76 -19.20 17.31 -10.05
C CYS A 76 -20.26 16.80 -9.06
N SER A 77 -20.47 17.47 -7.92
CA SER A 77 -21.50 17.12 -6.94
C SER A 77 -22.93 17.12 -7.50
N GLY A 78 -23.21 17.90 -8.56
CA GLY A 78 -24.50 17.94 -9.23
C GLY A 78 -24.67 16.88 -10.32
N TRP A 79 -23.63 16.10 -10.63
CA TRP A 79 -23.60 15.20 -11.79
C TRP A 79 -23.54 13.71 -11.44
N THR A 80 -23.87 13.34 -10.20
CA THR A 80 -23.81 11.95 -9.71
C THR A 80 -24.62 10.98 -10.60
N SER A 81 -25.75 11.42 -11.16
CA SER A 81 -26.56 10.62 -12.09
C SER A 81 -25.88 10.33 -13.42
N TYR A 82 -24.94 11.18 -13.85
CA TYR A 82 -24.23 11.07 -15.13
C TYR A 82 -22.94 10.24 -15.04
N CYS A 83 -22.55 9.80 -13.83
CA CYS A 83 -21.33 9.02 -13.62
C CYS A 83 -21.23 7.75 -14.47
N ARG A 84 -22.36 7.17 -14.90
CA ARG A 84 -22.39 5.95 -15.72
C ARG A 84 -22.54 6.22 -17.21
N THR A 85 -23.14 7.35 -17.59
CA THR A 85 -23.57 7.63 -18.96
C THR A 85 -22.69 8.66 -19.67
N ASN A 86 -22.06 9.59 -18.94
CA ASN A 86 -21.33 10.69 -19.53
C ASN A 86 -19.81 10.55 -19.35
N ASN A 87 -19.08 10.51 -20.47
CA ASN A 87 -17.62 10.35 -20.46
C ASN A 87 -16.88 11.56 -19.86
N PHE A 88 -17.37 12.78 -20.08
CA PHE A 88 -16.78 13.98 -19.48
C PHE A 88 -16.85 13.92 -17.95
N VAL A 89 -18.01 13.51 -17.41
CA VAL A 89 -18.22 13.34 -15.96
C VAL A 89 -17.32 12.24 -15.42
N LYS A 90 -17.18 11.10 -16.11
CA LYS A 90 -16.24 10.03 -15.69
C LYS A 90 -14.78 10.50 -15.62
N THR A 91 -14.35 11.33 -16.57
CA THR A 91 -12.96 11.79 -16.64
C THR A 91 -12.66 12.89 -15.62
N ASN A 92 -13.61 13.80 -15.37
CA ASN A 92 -13.40 14.98 -14.54
C ASN A 92 -13.96 14.87 -13.13
N CYS A 93 -14.90 13.97 -12.87
CA CYS A 93 -15.56 13.80 -11.57
C CYS A 93 -15.22 12.47 -10.92
N LYS A 94 -13.93 12.08 -10.97
CA LYS A 94 -13.50 10.74 -10.54
C LYS A 94 -13.81 10.46 -9.07
N LYS A 95 -13.73 11.47 -8.20
CA LYS A 95 -14.03 11.33 -6.77
C LYS A 95 -15.53 11.23 -6.54
N THR A 96 -16.32 12.14 -7.14
CA THR A 96 -17.80 12.10 -7.02
C THR A 96 -18.37 10.80 -7.61
N CYS A 97 -17.76 10.26 -8.67
CA CYS A 97 -18.22 9.04 -9.33
C CYS A 97 -17.61 7.74 -8.79
N SER A 98 -16.83 7.78 -7.71
CA SER A 98 -16.12 6.62 -7.15
C SER A 98 -15.27 5.85 -8.19
N LEU A 99 -14.71 6.57 -9.15
CA LEU A 99 -13.78 6.03 -10.17
C LEU A 99 -12.32 6.11 -9.72
N CYS A 100 -12.14 6.72 -8.56
CA CYS A 100 -11.07 6.60 -7.60
C CYS A 100 -11.76 6.69 -6.22
#